data_AF-A0A6G0RSV8-F1
#
_entry.id   AF-A0A6G0RSV8-F1
#
_cell.length_a   1.000
_cell.length_b   1.000
_cell.length_c   1.000
_cell.angle_alpha   90.00
_cell.angle_beta   90.00
_cell.angle_gamma   90.00
#
_symmetry.space_group_name_H-M   'P 1'
#
loop_
_entity.id
_entity.type
_entity.pdbx_description
1 polymer ?
#
loop_
_entity_poly.entity_id
_entity_poly.type
_entity_poly.pdbx_seq_one_letter_code
_entity_poly.pdbx_strand_id
1 'polypeptide(L)'
;MPCVAGSIAAVVTVAYYGFSTRDKLEAQSLATKREAAQIADKIKKLRAITLEDLQHLARLGVRWDFWVYLLLTPILYGLLIPVLDAAFTRAARSLNNWENHRTESRYQSHLILKVFSFRFVHVFASLYYYSFAPQASSSSTDGESTNRDGMVRVAIQLASFMVTGQIWKNVMETLYPFVRRRLNVRAKKQASNEQFNQSTVFSGTGTAATAPRGPNRNRGSLTTCTKLAPETVMSTNTVIHEQCVRLEQASDRAWKEAGLKHYDTFEDYTEMLVQFGYVSFFSLAFPLAPLLALLNNVLELRTDAFKLCHTRQRPLAHKASGIGVWLHVLQVMSVLAVLTNCFNLAYSTSLLERALPSVTPTQKVWIVFGIEHLMLLIKVWFDCVVPSVPREVSERLLREREVAKHESARAMVKQMEVGVISMSDSSDVSASSKQSSMRRRRGEEGS
;
A
#
# COMPACT_ATOMS: atom_id res chain seq x y z
N MET A 1 1.49 12.87 24.01
CA MET A 1 2.91 12.74 23.60
C MET A 1 3.74 11.76 24.43
N PRO A 2 3.65 11.69 25.79
CA PRO A 2 4.48 10.76 26.56
C PRO A 2 4.18 9.28 26.28
N CYS A 3 2.91 8.93 26.01
CA CYS A 3 2.53 7.55 25.70
C CYS A 3 3.14 7.04 24.40
N VAL A 4 3.19 7.87 23.35
CA VAL A 4 3.76 7.46 22.04
C VAL A 4 5.26 7.28 22.14
N ALA A 5 5.96 8.21 22.80
CA ALA A 5 7.40 8.10 23.05
C ALA A 5 7.72 6.87 23.92
N GLY A 6 6.95 6.63 24.99
CA GLY A 6 7.10 5.45 25.85
C GLY A 6 6.84 4.14 25.11
N SER A 7 5.88 4.13 24.19
CA SER A 7 5.59 2.96 23.37
C SER A 7 6.65 2.70 22.30
N ILE A 8 7.21 3.74 21.66
CA ILE A 8 8.36 3.61 20.77
C ILE A 8 9.56 3.06 21.54
N ALA A 9 9.86 3.63 22.72
CA ALA A 9 10.93 3.14 23.59
C ALA A 9 10.72 1.69 24.00
N ALA A 10 9.50 1.29 24.36
CA ALA A 10 9.16 -0.09 24.68
C ALA A 10 9.40 -1.04 23.50
N VAL A 11 8.99 -0.66 22.29
CA VAL A 11 9.20 -1.47 21.08
C VAL A 11 10.67 -1.60 20.74
N VAL A 12 11.43 -0.50 20.79
CA VAL A 12 12.89 -0.52 20.58
C VAL A 12 13.57 -1.39 21.65
N THR A 13 13.14 -1.29 22.90
CA THR A 13 13.69 -2.08 24.01
C THR A 13 13.40 -3.57 23.83
N VAL A 14 12.15 -3.95 23.55
CA VAL A 14 11.76 -5.33 23.29
C VAL A 14 12.50 -5.88 22.06
N ALA A 15 12.62 -5.09 20.99
CA ALA A 15 13.37 -5.47 19.80
C ALA A 15 14.85 -5.69 20.14
N TYR A 16 15.48 -4.77 20.89
CA TYR A 16 16.87 -4.88 21.32
C TYR A 16 17.10 -6.13 22.16
N TYR A 17 16.27 -6.38 23.18
CA TYR A 17 16.37 -7.61 23.98
C TYR A 17 16.12 -8.87 23.16
N GLY A 18 15.16 -8.85 22.23
CA GLY A 18 14.88 -9.97 21.34
C GLY A 18 16.07 -10.30 20.44
N PHE A 19 16.67 -9.30 19.79
CA PHE A 19 17.83 -9.48 18.93
C PHE A 19 19.08 -9.86 19.72
N SER A 20 19.34 -9.20 20.85
CA SER A 20 20.47 -9.53 21.74
C SER A 20 20.39 -10.97 22.25
N THR A 21 19.20 -11.44 22.61
CA THR A 21 18.98 -12.83 23.05
C THR A 21 19.21 -13.80 21.91
N ARG A 22 18.68 -13.51 20.71
CA ARG A 22 18.88 -14.32 19.51
C ARG A 22 20.36 -14.46 19.16
N ASP A 23 21.11 -13.35 19.17
CA ASP A 23 22.53 -13.35 18.81
C ASP A 23 23.37 -14.15 19.82
N LYS A 24 23.05 -14.06 21.13
CA LYS A 24 23.69 -14.88 22.17
C LYS A 24 23.48 -16.38 21.91
N LEU A 25 22.27 -16.77 21.54
CA LEU A 25 21.91 -18.15 21.25
C LEU A 25 22.55 -18.67 19.95
N GLU A 26 22.64 -17.82 18.93
CA GLU A 26 23.35 -18.13 17.69
C GLU A 26 24.85 -18.33 17.95
N ALA A 27 25.46 -17.45 18.75
CA ALA A 27 26.86 -17.58 19.15
C ALA A 27 27.12 -18.88 19.93
N GLN A 28 26.23 -19.25 20.86
CA GLN A 28 26.29 -20.53 21.56
C GLN A 28 26.18 -21.72 20.60
N SER A 29 25.28 -21.66 19.62
CA SER A 29 25.12 -22.73 18.61
C SER A 29 26.34 -22.88 17.71
N LEU A 30 26.94 -21.77 17.28
CA LEU A 30 28.15 -21.77 16.47
C LEU A 30 29.35 -22.32 17.24
N ALA A 31 29.50 -22.00 18.52
CA ALA A 31 30.52 -22.57 19.39
C ALA A 31 30.37 -24.10 19.48
N THR A 32 29.14 -24.57 19.72
CA THR A 32 28.79 -25.99 19.74
C THR A 32 29.07 -26.71 18.42
N LYS A 33 28.82 -26.07 17.27
CA LYS A 33 29.18 -26.62 15.94
C LYS A 33 30.69 -26.71 15.74
N ARG A 34 31.46 -25.73 16.23
CA ARG A 34 32.93 -25.76 16.15
C ARG A 34 33.51 -26.89 17.01
N GLU A 35 32.98 -27.08 18.21
CA GLU A 35 33.34 -28.21 19.09
C GLU A 35 33.04 -29.56 18.42
N ALA A 36 31.84 -29.72 17.83
CA ALA A 36 31.48 -30.93 17.08
C ALA A 36 32.42 -31.18 15.88
N ALA A 37 32.81 -30.13 15.15
CA ALA A 37 33.75 -30.23 14.03
C ALA A 37 35.17 -30.61 14.48
N GLN A 38 35.62 -30.10 15.63
CA GLN A 38 36.91 -30.49 16.21
C GLN A 38 36.93 -31.96 16.65
N ILE A 39 35.84 -32.46 17.23
CA ILE A 39 35.67 -33.87 17.58
C ILE A 39 35.69 -34.74 16.31
N ALA A 40 34.97 -34.34 15.26
CA ALA A 40 34.98 -35.04 13.98
C ALA A 40 36.37 -35.11 13.34
N ASP A 41 37.15 -34.02 13.40
CA ASP A 41 38.54 -34.00 12.89
C ASP A 41 39.48 -34.88 13.74
N LYS A 42 39.28 -34.92 15.06
CA LYS A 42 40.00 -35.82 15.98
C LYS A 42 39.73 -37.30 15.67
N ILE A 43 38.48 -37.67 15.43
CA ILE A 43 38.08 -39.04 15.02
C ILE A 43 38.69 -39.41 13.67
N LYS A 44 38.66 -38.46 12.71
CA LYS A 44 39.26 -38.66 11.37
C LYS A 44 40.77 -38.93 11.44
N LYS A 45 41.48 -38.25 12.33
CA LYS A 45 42.94 -38.42 12.54
C LYS A 45 43.31 -39.70 13.28
N LEU A 46 42.55 -40.08 14.31
CA LEU A 46 42.88 -41.22 15.18
C LEU A 46 42.30 -42.56 14.71
N ARG A 47 41.38 -42.59 13.72
CA ARG A 47 40.73 -43.81 13.18
C ARG A 47 40.08 -44.73 14.22
N ALA A 48 39.85 -44.24 15.43
CA ALA A 48 39.19 -44.95 16.51
C ALA A 48 37.96 -44.14 16.94
N ILE A 49 36.82 -44.82 17.06
CA ILE A 49 35.55 -44.22 17.50
C ILE A 49 35.29 -44.72 18.92
N THR A 50 35.45 -43.83 19.90
CA THR A 50 35.12 -44.07 21.30
C THR A 50 33.61 -43.88 21.53
N LEU A 51 32.98 -44.73 22.35
CA LEU A 51 31.53 -44.70 22.63
C LEU A 51 31.09 -43.35 23.23
N GLU A 52 31.98 -42.70 24.01
CA GLU A 52 31.78 -41.38 24.60
C GLU A 52 31.66 -40.28 23.53
N ASP A 53 32.49 -40.30 22.49
CA ASP A 53 32.44 -39.31 21.41
C ASP A 53 31.13 -39.42 20.60
N LEU A 54 30.64 -40.64 20.40
CA LEU A 54 29.36 -40.89 19.72
C LEU A 54 28.17 -40.38 20.54
N GLN A 55 28.23 -40.54 21.88
CA GLN A 55 27.24 -39.99 22.80
C GLN A 55 27.26 -38.46 22.87
N HIS A 56 28.45 -37.86 22.85
CA HIS A 56 28.62 -36.40 22.76
C HIS A 56 28.07 -35.85 21.44
N LEU A 57 28.38 -36.46 20.30
CA LEU A 57 27.85 -36.07 18.98
C LEU A 57 26.32 -36.22 18.89
N ALA A 58 25.75 -37.28 19.47
CA ALA A 58 24.30 -37.49 19.49
C ALA A 58 23.57 -36.43 20.34
N ARG A 59 24.13 -36.05 21.50
CA ARG A 59 23.60 -34.96 22.33
C ARG A 59 23.76 -33.58 21.67
N LEU A 60 24.80 -33.39 20.87
CA LEU A 60 25.04 -32.15 20.10
C LEU A 60 24.06 -31.98 18.93
N GLY A 61 23.70 -33.06 18.25
CA GLY A 61 22.78 -33.05 17.09
C GLY A 61 21.30 -32.82 17.44
N VAL A 62 20.90 -33.12 18.68
CA VAL A 62 19.50 -33.06 19.16
C VAL A 62 19.36 -32.08 20.33
N ARG A 63 19.98 -30.91 20.26
CA ARG A 63 19.67 -29.82 21.21
C ARG A 63 18.35 -29.18 20.83
N TRP A 64 17.26 -29.68 21.40
CA TRP A 64 15.92 -29.10 21.25
C TRP A 64 15.89 -27.61 21.59
N ASP A 65 16.66 -27.19 22.59
CA ASP A 65 16.78 -25.78 23.00
C ASP A 65 17.19 -24.87 21.83
N PHE A 66 18.11 -25.31 20.98
CA PHE A 66 18.57 -24.50 19.84
C PHE A 66 17.44 -24.23 18.85
N TRP A 67 16.72 -25.27 18.42
CA TRP A 67 15.61 -25.15 17.48
C TRP A 67 14.43 -24.40 18.09
N VAL A 68 14.14 -24.63 19.37
CA VAL A 68 13.12 -23.88 20.10
C VAL A 68 13.46 -22.41 20.10
N TYR A 69 14.64 -21.99 20.53
CA TYR A 69 14.98 -20.56 20.59
C TYR A 69 15.13 -19.89 19.21
N LEU A 70 15.67 -20.62 18.23
CA LEU A 70 15.80 -20.15 16.84
C LEU A 70 14.45 -19.84 16.21
N LEU A 71 13.43 -20.66 16.48
CA LEU A 71 12.09 -20.51 15.92
C LEU A 71 11.17 -19.66 16.81
N LEU A 72 11.29 -19.76 18.13
CA LEU A 72 10.46 -19.04 19.09
C LEU A 72 10.63 -17.53 18.96
N THR A 73 11.87 -17.04 18.83
CA THR A 73 12.12 -15.59 18.75
C THR A 73 11.47 -14.98 17.48
N PRO A 74 11.68 -15.51 16.27
CA PRO A 74 10.97 -15.05 15.07
C PRO A 74 9.46 -15.23 15.12
N ILE A 75 8.95 -16.32 15.72
CA ILE A 75 7.51 -16.56 15.85
C ILE A 75 6.87 -15.53 16.77
N LEU A 76 7.45 -15.30 17.95
CA LEU A 76 6.97 -14.28 18.89
C LEU A 76 7.05 -12.89 18.27
N TYR A 77 8.15 -12.58 17.58
CA TYR A 77 8.31 -11.30 16.90
C TYR A 77 7.28 -11.14 15.77
N GLY A 78 7.10 -12.17 14.93
CA GLY A 78 6.12 -12.19 13.84
C GLY A 78 4.67 -12.08 14.30
N LEU A 79 4.35 -12.53 15.52
CA LEU A 79 3.02 -12.37 16.12
C LEU A 79 2.87 -11.03 16.85
N LEU A 80 3.94 -10.51 17.45
CA LEU A 80 3.92 -9.25 18.20
C LEU A 80 3.75 -8.04 17.27
N ILE A 81 4.40 -8.05 16.10
CA ILE A 81 4.39 -6.89 15.19
C ILE A 81 2.98 -6.53 14.71
N PRO A 82 2.17 -7.46 14.16
CA PRO A 82 0.83 -7.12 13.69
C PRO A 82 -0.07 -6.62 14.83
N VAL A 83 0.09 -7.18 16.04
CA VAL A 83 -0.65 -6.76 17.23
C VAL A 83 -0.27 -5.33 17.60
N LEU A 84 1.02 -5.00 17.61
CA LEU A 84 1.51 -3.65 17.86
C LEU A 84 1.01 -2.68 16.78
N ASP A 85 1.17 -2.99 15.50
CA ASP A 85 0.74 -2.14 14.39
C ASP A 85 -0.77 -1.83 14.46
N ALA A 86 -1.59 -2.83 14.79
CA ALA A 86 -3.02 -2.66 15.02
C ALA A 86 -3.31 -1.76 16.23
N ALA A 87 -2.63 -1.97 17.36
CA ALA A 87 -2.77 -1.15 18.56
C ALA A 87 -2.38 0.31 18.32
N PHE A 88 -1.26 0.55 17.63
CA PHE A 88 -0.79 1.89 17.30
C PHE A 88 -1.68 2.59 16.29
N THR A 89 -2.15 1.89 15.26
CA THR A 89 -3.11 2.46 14.32
C THR A 89 -4.38 2.90 15.04
N ARG A 90 -4.83 2.12 16.04
CA ARG A 90 -5.98 2.50 16.88
C ARG A 90 -5.68 3.73 17.73
N ALA A 91 -4.52 3.77 18.38
CA ALA A 91 -4.08 4.91 19.19
C ALA A 91 -3.91 6.18 18.34
N ALA A 92 -3.30 6.07 17.16
CA ALA A 92 -3.09 7.15 16.21
C ALA A 92 -4.42 7.73 15.73
N ARG A 93 -5.39 6.88 15.38
CA ARG A 93 -6.76 7.35 15.02
C ARG A 93 -7.44 8.05 16.18
N SER A 94 -7.34 7.51 17.40
CA SER A 94 -7.90 8.14 18.59
C SER A 94 -7.32 9.54 18.81
N LEU A 95 -5.99 9.67 18.73
CA LEU A 95 -5.30 10.94 18.85
C LEU A 95 -5.67 11.92 17.72
N ASN A 96 -5.78 11.43 16.49
CA ASN A 96 -6.13 12.26 15.33
C ASN A 96 -7.58 12.76 15.38
N ASN A 97 -8.50 11.95 15.91
CA ASN A 97 -9.87 12.36 16.20
C ASN A 97 -9.92 13.43 17.29
N TRP A 98 -9.09 13.28 18.32
CA TRP A 98 -8.97 14.27 19.39
C TRP A 98 -8.39 15.61 18.89
N GLU A 99 -7.47 15.58 17.91
CA GLU A 99 -6.91 16.79 17.27
C GLU A 99 -7.92 17.56 16.38
N ASN A 100 -9.10 16.99 16.11
CA ASN A 100 -10.23 17.60 15.40
C ASN A 100 -9.83 18.46 14.17
N HIS A 101 -9.33 17.81 13.12
CA HIS A 101 -8.91 18.52 11.91
C HIS A 101 -10.10 19.02 11.06
N ARG A 102 -10.01 20.27 10.57
CA ARG A 102 -11.06 20.92 9.76
C ARG A 102 -11.40 20.21 8.43
N THR A 103 -10.42 19.52 7.82
CA THR A 103 -10.56 18.94 6.47
C THR A 103 -10.06 17.51 6.45
N GLU A 104 -10.74 16.64 5.70
CA GLU A 104 -10.35 15.23 5.56
C GLU A 104 -8.91 15.04 5.07
N SER A 105 -8.46 15.84 4.10
CA SER A 105 -7.07 15.78 3.60
C SER A 105 -6.04 16.03 4.71
N ARG A 106 -6.31 16.99 5.60
CA ARG A 106 -5.43 17.30 6.74
C ARG A 106 -5.51 16.19 7.79
N TYR A 107 -6.71 15.67 8.05
CA TYR A 107 -6.90 14.50 8.91
C TYR A 107 -6.05 13.32 8.43
N GLN A 108 -6.16 12.94 7.16
CA GLN A 108 -5.39 11.84 6.58
C GLN A 108 -3.88 12.12 6.62
N SER A 109 -3.44 13.32 6.25
CA SER A 109 -1.99 13.65 6.24
C SER A 109 -1.35 13.50 7.63
N HIS A 110 -2.02 13.98 8.68
CA HIS A 110 -1.51 13.84 10.06
C HIS A 110 -1.63 12.41 10.58
N LEU A 111 -2.66 11.66 10.19
CA LEU A 111 -2.79 10.24 10.53
C LEU A 111 -1.64 9.43 9.91
N ILE A 112 -1.36 9.67 8.63
CA ILE A 112 -0.28 9.04 7.87
C ILE A 112 1.06 9.26 8.57
N LEU A 113 1.39 10.50 8.95
CA LEU A 113 2.65 10.81 9.64
C LEU A 113 2.80 10.03 10.95
N LYS A 114 1.73 9.95 11.75
CA LYS A 114 1.74 9.24 13.03
C LYS A 114 1.95 7.74 12.86
N VAL A 115 1.20 7.12 11.94
CA VAL A 115 1.27 5.67 11.70
C VAL A 115 2.60 5.30 11.02
N PHE A 116 3.02 6.07 10.01
CA PHE A 116 4.27 5.81 9.29
C PHE A 116 5.50 5.94 10.20
N SER A 117 5.56 6.94 11.08
CA SER A 117 6.71 7.11 11.99
C SER A 117 6.91 5.88 12.88
N PHE A 118 5.83 5.24 13.31
CA PHE A 118 5.91 4.00 14.08
C PHE A 118 6.36 2.81 13.22
N ARG A 119 5.75 2.63 12.05
CA ARG A 119 6.14 1.57 11.10
C ARG A 119 7.61 1.70 10.70
N PHE A 120 8.10 2.92 10.51
CA PHE A 120 9.49 3.22 10.24
C PHE A 120 10.42 2.68 11.34
N VAL A 121 10.16 3.02 12.60
CA VAL A 121 10.97 2.53 13.72
C VAL A 121 10.94 1.01 13.75
N HIS A 122 9.76 0.42 13.64
CA HIS A 122 9.62 -1.03 13.69
C HIS A 122 10.42 -1.73 12.58
N VAL A 123 10.29 -1.28 11.33
CA VAL A 123 10.95 -1.89 10.18
C VAL A 123 12.46 -1.72 10.23
N PHE A 124 12.95 -0.50 10.51
CA PHE A 124 14.37 -0.20 10.44
C PHE A 124 15.14 -0.49 11.74
N ALA A 125 14.47 -0.66 12.89
CA ALA A 125 15.14 -0.88 14.18
C ALA A 125 16.12 -2.07 14.13
N SER A 126 15.74 -3.16 13.48
CA SER A 126 16.61 -4.34 13.36
C SER A 126 17.87 -4.06 12.54
N LEU A 127 17.75 -3.31 11.44
CA LEU A 127 18.88 -2.93 10.59
C LEU A 127 19.82 -1.97 11.34
N TYR A 128 19.26 -0.97 12.05
CA TYR A 128 20.04 -0.09 12.93
C TYR A 128 20.74 -0.86 14.05
N TYR A 129 20.08 -1.88 14.62
CA TYR A 129 20.69 -2.75 15.62
C TYR A 129 21.90 -3.50 15.06
N TYR A 130 21.80 -4.22 13.94
CA TYR A 130 22.98 -4.93 13.40
C TYR A 130 24.08 -4.00 12.89
N SER A 131 23.70 -2.77 12.52
CA SER A 131 24.62 -1.75 12.05
C SER A 131 25.47 -1.16 13.18
N PHE A 132 24.88 -0.93 14.37
CA PHE A 132 25.50 -0.11 15.42
C PHE A 132 25.58 -0.77 16.79
N ALA A 133 24.89 -1.89 17.04
CA ALA A 133 24.93 -2.55 18.34
C ALA A 133 26.32 -3.19 18.59
N PRO A 134 26.92 -2.98 19.78
CA PRO A 134 28.15 -3.66 20.16
C PRO A 134 27.90 -5.18 20.20
N GLN A 135 28.58 -5.94 19.36
CA GLN A 135 28.47 -7.39 19.38
C GLN A 135 29.26 -7.95 20.56
N ALA A 136 28.57 -8.67 21.43
CA ALA A 136 29.11 -9.18 22.69
C ALA A 136 30.09 -10.37 22.54
N SER A 137 30.48 -10.76 21.33
CA SER A 137 31.37 -11.91 21.13
C SER A 137 32.84 -11.49 20.98
N SER A 138 33.56 -11.75 22.07
CA SER A 138 35.01 -11.86 22.22
C SER A 138 35.80 -10.55 22.30
N SER A 139 36.35 -10.35 23.49
CA SER A 139 37.68 -9.79 23.77
C SER A 139 38.75 -10.41 22.86
N SER A 140 38.69 -10.10 21.58
CA SER A 140 39.77 -10.29 20.64
C SER A 140 40.26 -8.89 20.27
N THR A 141 41.58 -8.71 20.30
CA THR A 141 42.28 -7.44 20.08
C THR A 141 42.13 -6.90 18.64
N ASP A 142 41.29 -7.55 17.82
CA ASP A 142 41.13 -7.32 16.39
C ASP A 142 39.73 -6.77 16.05
N GLY A 143 39.51 -5.48 16.34
CA GLY A 143 38.27 -4.75 16.06
C GLY A 143 37.85 -4.66 14.58
N GLU A 144 38.70 -5.12 13.65
CA GLU A 144 38.43 -5.12 12.21
C GLU A 144 37.50 -6.27 11.76
N SER A 145 37.56 -7.43 12.42
CA SER A 145 36.73 -8.60 12.07
C SER A 145 35.26 -8.39 12.45
N THR A 146 35.01 -7.83 13.64
CA THR A 146 33.68 -7.64 14.24
C THR A 146 32.80 -6.64 13.46
N ASN A 147 33.42 -5.61 12.89
CA ASN A 147 32.72 -4.58 12.09
C ASN A 147 32.31 -5.08 10.70
N ARG A 148 33.16 -5.88 10.03
CA ARG A 148 32.79 -6.52 8.75
C ARG A 148 31.59 -7.45 8.93
N ASP A 149 31.54 -8.20 10.02
CA ASP A 149 30.45 -9.12 10.29
C ASP A 149 29.10 -8.40 10.47
N GLY A 150 29.10 -7.20 11.06
CA GLY A 150 27.89 -6.39 11.26
C GLY A 150 27.27 -5.93 9.95
N MET A 151 28.07 -5.33 9.07
CA MET A 151 27.62 -4.85 7.76
C MET A 151 27.18 -5.99 6.84
N VAL A 152 27.84 -7.16 6.91
CA VAL A 152 27.40 -8.35 6.19
C VAL A 152 26.03 -8.83 6.68
N ARG A 153 25.76 -8.82 7.99
CA ARG A 153 24.43 -9.15 8.54
C ARG A 153 23.36 -8.17 8.06
N VAL A 154 23.65 -6.86 8.07
CA VAL A 154 22.74 -5.85 7.53
C VAL A 154 22.44 -6.14 6.06
N ALA A 155 23.46 -6.43 5.25
CA ALA A 155 23.30 -6.73 3.83
C ALA A 155 22.43 -7.98 3.57
N ILE A 156 22.70 -9.07 4.28
CA ILE A 156 21.94 -10.33 4.16
C ILE A 156 20.48 -10.12 4.59
N GLN A 157 20.25 -9.41 5.70
CA GLN A 157 18.91 -9.15 6.17
C GLN A 157 18.14 -8.24 5.21
N LEU A 158 18.79 -7.20 4.68
CA LEU A 158 18.20 -6.31 3.69
C LEU A 158 17.82 -7.06 2.42
N ALA A 159 18.73 -7.88 1.88
CA ALA A 159 18.45 -8.73 0.73
C ALA A 159 17.28 -9.69 1.00
N SER A 160 17.22 -10.27 2.21
CA SER A 160 16.10 -11.12 2.63
C SER A 160 14.78 -10.36 2.68
N PHE A 161 14.74 -9.12 3.19
CA PHE A 161 13.53 -8.29 3.20
C PHE A 161 13.08 -7.92 1.79
N MET A 162 14.02 -7.56 0.91
CA MET A 162 13.71 -7.17 -0.47
C MET A 162 13.23 -8.34 -1.34
N VAL A 163 13.76 -9.55 -1.12
CA VAL A 163 13.37 -10.73 -1.90
C VAL A 163 12.19 -11.46 -1.25
N THR A 164 12.37 -11.94 -0.02
CA THR A 164 11.38 -12.77 0.67
C THR A 164 10.15 -11.95 1.07
N GLY A 165 10.36 -10.72 1.55
CA GLY A 165 9.25 -9.82 1.91
C GLY A 165 8.35 -9.54 0.71
N GLN A 166 8.94 -9.29 -0.45
CA GLN A 166 8.16 -9.03 -1.66
C GLN A 166 7.39 -10.25 -2.16
N ILE A 167 8.05 -11.42 -2.20
CA ILE A 167 7.38 -12.66 -2.61
C ILE A 167 6.20 -12.92 -1.69
N TRP A 168 6.41 -12.83 -0.38
CA TRP A 168 5.38 -13.04 0.61
C TRP A 168 4.21 -12.06 0.45
N LYS A 169 4.50 -10.78 0.24
CA LYS A 169 3.48 -9.75 0.02
C LYS A 169 2.67 -10.03 -1.23
N ASN A 170 3.32 -10.30 -2.37
CA ASN A 170 2.65 -10.63 -3.62
C ASN A 170 1.74 -11.87 -3.49
N VAL A 171 2.19 -12.87 -2.72
CA VAL A 171 1.37 -14.05 -2.40
C VAL A 171 0.14 -13.67 -1.58
N MET A 172 0.30 -12.89 -0.50
CA MET A 172 -0.80 -12.61 0.43
C MET A 172 -1.77 -11.54 -0.07
N GLU A 173 -1.30 -10.51 -0.78
CA GLU A 173 -2.13 -9.40 -1.24
C GLU A 173 -2.80 -9.66 -2.59
N THR A 174 -2.15 -10.46 -3.45
CA THR A 174 -2.61 -10.65 -4.83
C THR A 174 -3.01 -12.09 -5.11
N LEU A 175 -2.09 -13.04 -4.92
CA LEU A 175 -2.34 -14.44 -5.30
C LEU A 175 -3.43 -15.10 -4.44
N TYR A 176 -3.32 -15.01 -3.11
CA TYR A 176 -4.26 -15.59 -2.16
C TYR A 176 -5.71 -15.13 -2.37
N PRO A 177 -6.03 -13.81 -2.38
CA PRO A 177 -7.40 -13.37 -2.58
C PRO A 177 -7.93 -13.72 -3.97
N PHE A 178 -7.08 -13.70 -5.00
CA PHE A 178 -7.46 -14.08 -6.35
C PHE A 178 -7.83 -15.56 -6.45
N VAL A 179 -6.98 -16.46 -5.94
CA VAL A 179 -7.21 -17.90 -5.96
C VAL A 179 -8.44 -18.25 -5.12
N ARG A 180 -8.55 -17.69 -3.91
CA ARG A 180 -9.73 -17.89 -3.05
C ARG A 180 -11.02 -17.46 -3.74
N ARG A 181 -11.01 -16.31 -4.42
CA ARG A 181 -12.17 -15.82 -5.20
C ARG A 181 -12.51 -16.78 -6.35
N ARG A 182 -11.51 -17.24 -7.11
CA ARG A 182 -11.70 -18.18 -8.22
C ARG A 182 -12.29 -19.51 -7.76
N LEU A 183 -11.81 -20.05 -6.63
CA LEU A 183 -12.35 -21.27 -6.04
C LEU A 183 -13.80 -21.08 -5.59
N ASN A 184 -14.11 -19.98 -4.89
CA ASN A 184 -15.47 -19.67 -4.45
C ASN A 184 -16.46 -19.53 -5.63
N VAL A 185 -16.04 -18.90 -6.74
CA VAL A 185 -16.87 -18.78 -7.95
C VAL A 185 -17.09 -20.14 -8.60
N ARG A 186 -16.07 -21.01 -8.65
CA ARG A 186 -16.22 -22.38 -9.18
C ARG A 186 -17.20 -23.20 -8.33
N ALA A 187 -17.08 -23.15 -7.01
CA ALA A 187 -17.98 -23.84 -6.09
C ALA A 187 -19.43 -23.35 -6.24
N LYS A 188 -19.67 -22.04 -6.32
CA LYS A 188 -21.01 -21.48 -6.57
C LYS A 188 -21.59 -21.91 -7.93
N LYS A 189 -20.77 -21.95 -8.98
CA LYS A 189 -21.21 -22.41 -10.30
C LYS A 189 -21.63 -23.88 -10.29
N GLN A 190 -20.89 -24.73 -9.57
CA GLN A 190 -21.26 -26.15 -9.40
C GLN A 190 -22.61 -26.28 -8.69
N ALA A 191 -22.80 -25.60 -7.55
CA ALA A 191 -24.06 -25.61 -6.81
C ALA A 191 -25.25 -25.09 -7.65
N SER A 192 -25.07 -24.01 -8.41
CA SER A 192 -26.10 -23.47 -9.31
C SER A 192 -26.41 -24.42 -10.48
N ASN A 193 -25.42 -25.12 -11.02
CA ASN A 193 -25.62 -26.11 -12.09
C ASN A 193 -26.37 -27.35 -11.58
N GLU A 194 -26.10 -27.79 -10.35
CA GLU A 194 -26.86 -28.85 -9.69
C GLU A 194 -28.32 -28.44 -9.48
N GLN A 195 -28.56 -27.20 -9.02
CA GLN A 195 -29.91 -26.66 -8.84
C GLN A 195 -30.65 -26.49 -10.18
N PHE A 196 -29.95 -26.06 -11.24
CA PHE A 196 -30.52 -25.94 -12.59
C PHE A 196 -30.90 -27.32 -13.15
N ASN A 197 -30.04 -28.32 -13.00
CA ASN A 197 -30.35 -29.71 -13.41
C ASN A 197 -31.55 -30.30 -12.66
N GLN A 198 -31.86 -29.82 -11.46
CA GLN A 198 -33.04 -30.21 -10.69
C GLN A 198 -34.29 -29.35 -10.99
N SER A 199 -34.14 -28.20 -11.66
CA SER A 199 -35.24 -27.28 -11.93
C SER A 199 -36.14 -27.80 -13.06
N THR A 200 -37.45 -27.79 -12.84
CA THR A 200 -38.50 -28.45 -13.64
C THR A 200 -38.71 -27.85 -15.04
N VAL A 201 -37.90 -26.88 -15.47
CA VAL A 201 -37.94 -26.25 -16.81
C VAL A 201 -37.68 -27.28 -17.92
N PHE A 202 -37.03 -28.41 -17.61
CA PHE A 202 -36.81 -29.53 -18.55
C PHE A 202 -37.61 -30.80 -18.20
N SER A 203 -38.37 -30.83 -17.10
CA SER A 203 -39.30 -31.93 -16.81
C SER A 203 -40.60 -31.74 -17.57
N GLY A 204 -40.50 -31.73 -18.91
CA GLY A 204 -41.63 -31.80 -19.83
C GLY A 204 -42.27 -33.19 -19.90
N THR A 205 -42.40 -33.90 -18.77
CA THR A 205 -43.20 -35.13 -18.71
C THR A 205 -44.54 -34.79 -18.08
N GLY A 206 -45.56 -34.77 -18.95
CA GLY A 206 -46.88 -34.22 -18.72
C GLY A 206 -47.54 -34.66 -17.41
N THR A 207 -48.02 -33.68 -16.66
CA THR A 207 -49.12 -33.87 -15.72
C THR A 207 -50.40 -33.44 -16.42
N ALA A 208 -50.93 -34.34 -17.23
CA ALA A 208 -52.34 -34.33 -17.60
C ALA A 208 -53.17 -34.65 -16.34
N ALA A 209 -53.41 -33.64 -15.51
CA ALA A 209 -54.28 -33.75 -14.33
C ALA A 209 -55.67 -33.20 -14.68
N THR A 210 -56.53 -34.13 -15.10
CA THR A 210 -57.98 -34.22 -14.95
C THR A 210 -58.71 -32.99 -14.38
N ALA A 211 -59.45 -32.28 -15.23
CA ALA A 211 -60.51 -31.35 -14.81
C ALA A 211 -61.90 -31.96 -15.13
N PRO A 212 -62.91 -31.84 -14.25
CA PRO A 212 -64.22 -32.46 -14.46
C PRO A 212 -65.06 -31.69 -15.48
N ARG A 213 -65.72 -32.44 -16.37
CA ARG A 213 -66.66 -31.94 -17.38
C ARG A 213 -67.94 -31.38 -16.72
N GLY A 214 -68.22 -30.09 -16.94
CA GLY A 214 -69.54 -29.48 -16.75
C GLY A 214 -70.29 -29.30 -18.08
N PRO A 215 -71.64 -29.24 -18.10
CA PRO A 215 -72.42 -29.34 -19.32
C PRO A 215 -72.71 -27.97 -19.98
N ASN A 216 -72.29 -27.87 -21.23
CA ASN A 216 -72.91 -27.24 -22.41
C ASN A 216 -73.81 -25.98 -22.27
N ARG A 217 -73.47 -24.89 -22.97
CA ARG A 217 -74.45 -24.02 -23.64
C ARG A 217 -73.86 -23.24 -24.84
N ASN A 218 -74.51 -23.40 -25.99
CA ASN A 218 -74.27 -22.80 -27.31
C ASN A 218 -74.20 -21.26 -27.31
N ARG A 219 -73.37 -20.66 -28.18
CA ARG A 219 -73.75 -20.02 -29.47
C ARG A 219 -72.54 -19.26 -30.07
N GLY A 220 -72.40 -19.32 -31.40
CA GLY A 220 -71.17 -18.99 -32.11
C GLY A 220 -70.78 -17.51 -32.15
N SER A 221 -69.48 -17.30 -32.34
CA SER A 221 -68.92 -16.25 -33.19
C SER A 221 -67.50 -16.68 -33.57
N LEU A 222 -67.21 -16.59 -34.86
CA LEU A 222 -65.91 -16.84 -35.45
C LEU A 222 -64.95 -15.74 -34.98
N THR A 223 -64.34 -15.89 -33.82
CA THR A 223 -63.16 -15.12 -33.43
C THR A 223 -61.96 -16.06 -33.45
N THR A 224 -61.16 -15.86 -34.48
CA THR A 224 -59.76 -16.26 -34.65
C THR A 224 -59.06 -16.42 -33.29
N CYS A 225 -59.06 -17.63 -32.75
CA CYS A 225 -58.11 -18.01 -31.72
C CYS A 225 -56.79 -18.19 -32.46
N THR A 226 -55.97 -17.14 -32.45
CA THR A 226 -54.58 -17.19 -32.87
C THR A 226 -53.92 -18.35 -32.12
N LYS A 227 -53.80 -19.50 -32.81
CA LYS A 227 -52.77 -20.49 -32.55
C LYS A 227 -51.43 -19.79 -32.80
N LEU A 228 -50.99 -18.96 -31.86
CA LEU A 228 -49.59 -18.60 -31.76
C LEU A 228 -48.86 -19.91 -31.55
N ALA A 229 -48.10 -20.31 -32.57
CA ALA A 229 -47.40 -21.57 -32.61
C ALA A 229 -46.62 -21.75 -31.28
N PRO A 230 -46.60 -22.95 -30.69
CA PRO A 230 -45.84 -23.23 -29.48
C PRO A 230 -44.37 -22.81 -29.60
N GLU A 231 -43.83 -22.74 -30.83
CA GLU A 231 -42.50 -22.17 -31.13
C GLU A 231 -42.38 -20.66 -30.85
N THR A 232 -43.40 -19.85 -31.17
CA THR A 232 -43.38 -18.39 -30.93
C THR A 232 -43.46 -18.10 -29.44
N VAL A 233 -44.27 -18.88 -28.71
CA VAL A 233 -44.38 -18.78 -27.24
C VAL A 233 -43.10 -19.29 -26.58
N MET A 234 -42.51 -20.39 -27.07
CA MET A 234 -41.19 -20.86 -26.65
C MET A 234 -40.11 -19.81 -26.94
N SER A 235 -40.10 -19.16 -28.09
CA SER A 235 -39.08 -18.16 -28.44
C SER A 235 -39.20 -16.89 -27.61
N THR A 236 -40.42 -16.44 -27.30
CA THR A 236 -40.60 -15.34 -26.34
C THR A 236 -40.19 -15.74 -24.92
N ASN A 237 -40.50 -16.96 -24.48
CA ASN A 237 -40.09 -17.45 -23.17
C ASN A 237 -38.57 -17.64 -23.08
N THR A 238 -37.90 -18.05 -24.16
CA THR A 238 -36.44 -18.18 -24.19
C THR A 238 -35.75 -16.82 -24.17
N VAL A 239 -36.28 -15.81 -24.87
CA VAL A 239 -35.75 -14.43 -24.85
C VAL A 239 -35.94 -13.78 -23.48
N ILE A 240 -37.12 -13.91 -22.86
CA ILE A 240 -37.38 -13.38 -21.51
C ILE A 240 -36.47 -14.08 -20.49
N HIS A 241 -36.33 -15.40 -20.59
CA HIS A 241 -35.42 -16.17 -19.74
C HIS A 241 -33.96 -15.72 -19.93
N GLU A 242 -33.52 -15.49 -21.16
CA GLU A 242 -32.16 -15.00 -21.43
C GLU A 242 -31.92 -13.61 -20.81
N GLN A 243 -32.90 -12.70 -20.89
CA GLN A 243 -32.82 -11.38 -20.27
C GLN A 243 -32.80 -11.47 -18.74
N CYS A 244 -33.66 -12.28 -18.12
CA CYS A 244 -33.66 -12.53 -16.67
C CYS A 244 -32.33 -13.13 -16.21
N VAL A 245 -31.79 -14.12 -16.92
CA VAL A 245 -30.49 -14.72 -16.61
C VAL A 245 -29.36 -13.69 -16.74
N ARG A 246 -29.38 -12.82 -17.75
CA ARG A 246 -28.38 -11.75 -17.88
C ARG A 246 -28.49 -10.72 -16.75
N LEU A 247 -29.70 -10.34 -16.35
CA LEU A 247 -29.94 -9.42 -15.23
C LEU A 247 -29.52 -10.03 -13.89
N GLU A 248 -29.85 -11.30 -13.67
CA GLU A 248 -29.42 -12.05 -12.49
C GLU A 248 -27.89 -12.15 -12.46
N GLN A 249 -27.25 -12.53 -13.57
CA GLN A 249 -25.79 -12.56 -13.69
C GLN A 249 -25.13 -11.18 -13.50
N ALA A 250 -25.75 -10.11 -13.99
CA ALA A 250 -25.26 -8.74 -13.82
C ALA A 250 -25.37 -8.27 -12.36
N SER A 251 -26.52 -8.53 -11.72
CA SER A 251 -26.74 -8.32 -10.28
C SER A 251 -25.68 -9.07 -9.48
N ASP A 252 -25.46 -10.34 -9.81
CA ASP A 252 -24.49 -11.21 -9.14
C ASP A 252 -23.05 -10.68 -9.23
N ARG A 253 -22.68 -10.04 -10.35
CA ARG A 253 -21.36 -9.41 -10.53
C ARG A 253 -21.23 -8.16 -9.69
N ALA A 254 -22.24 -7.29 -9.67
CA ALA A 254 -22.25 -6.08 -8.87
C ALA A 254 -22.16 -6.41 -7.36
N TRP A 255 -22.92 -7.40 -6.89
CA TRP A 255 -22.83 -7.87 -5.50
C TRP A 255 -21.47 -8.47 -5.16
N LYS A 256 -20.86 -9.23 -6.10
CA LYS A 256 -19.50 -9.76 -5.93
C LYS A 256 -18.45 -8.65 -5.84
N GLU A 257 -18.62 -7.55 -6.58
CA GLU A 257 -17.73 -6.40 -6.53
C GLU A 257 -17.91 -5.57 -5.24
N ALA A 258 -19.15 -5.38 -4.80
CA ALA A 258 -19.46 -4.71 -3.53
C ALA A 258 -18.89 -5.45 -2.31
N GLY A 259 -18.72 -6.77 -2.39
CA GLY A 259 -18.08 -7.58 -1.35
C GLY A 259 -16.55 -7.53 -1.33
N LEU A 260 -15.90 -6.84 -2.27
CA LEU A 260 -14.44 -6.71 -2.29
C LEU A 260 -13.95 -5.67 -1.27
N LYS A 261 -12.71 -5.83 -0.81
CA LYS A 261 -12.10 -4.87 0.11
C LYS A 261 -11.92 -3.52 -0.60
N HIS A 262 -12.19 -2.44 0.12
CA HIS A 262 -11.92 -1.09 -0.36
C HIS A 262 -10.42 -0.92 -0.62
N TYR A 263 -10.11 -0.16 -1.66
CA TYR A 263 -8.74 0.20 -2.00
C TYR A 263 -8.30 1.39 -1.15
N ASP A 264 -7.13 1.27 -0.53
CA ASP A 264 -6.49 2.30 0.27
C ASP A 264 -5.05 2.47 -0.23
N THR A 265 -4.69 3.70 -0.60
CA THR A 265 -3.37 4.05 -1.12
C THR A 265 -2.29 4.04 -0.04
N PHE A 266 -2.66 4.06 1.25
CA PHE A 266 -1.71 4.17 2.35
C PHE A 266 -0.67 3.04 2.38
N GLU A 267 -1.11 1.80 2.21
CA GLU A 267 -0.23 0.62 2.25
C GLU A 267 0.73 0.60 1.05
N ASP A 268 0.23 0.95 -0.14
CA ASP A 268 1.03 0.97 -1.37
C ASP A 268 2.13 2.05 -1.30
N TYR A 269 1.80 3.25 -0.80
CA TYR A 269 2.82 4.28 -0.57
C TYR A 269 3.81 3.90 0.54
N THR A 270 3.32 3.32 1.64
CA THR A 270 4.19 2.93 2.77
C THR A 270 5.23 1.89 2.31
N GLU A 271 4.82 0.92 1.50
CA GLU A 271 5.73 -0.07 0.92
C GLU A 271 6.83 0.58 0.08
N MET A 272 6.45 1.46 -0.86
CA MET A 272 7.42 2.13 -1.73
C MET A 272 8.41 2.99 -0.93
N LEU A 273 7.95 3.63 0.14
CA LEU A 273 8.81 4.42 1.03
C LEU A 273 9.73 3.54 1.87
N VAL A 274 9.25 2.41 2.39
CA VAL A 274 10.10 1.45 3.11
C VAL A 274 11.20 0.92 2.17
N GLN A 275 10.84 0.58 0.93
CA GLN A 275 11.81 0.15 -0.08
C GLN A 275 12.82 1.26 -0.43
N PHE A 276 12.36 2.51 -0.55
CA PHE A 276 13.27 3.65 -0.70
C PHE A 276 14.26 3.74 0.47
N GLY A 277 13.79 3.59 1.71
CA GLY A 277 14.65 3.59 2.90
C GLY A 277 15.65 2.44 2.93
N TYR A 278 15.25 1.23 2.51
CA TYR A 278 16.16 0.09 2.36
C TYR A 278 17.33 0.40 1.41
N VAL A 279 17.04 1.03 0.28
CA VAL A 279 18.06 1.38 -0.73
C VAL A 279 18.94 2.54 -0.26
N SER A 280 18.34 3.57 0.33
CA SER A 280 19.04 4.82 0.62
C SER A 280 19.82 4.81 1.93
N PHE A 281 19.31 4.20 3.01
CA PHE A 281 19.96 4.27 4.33
C PHE A 281 21.17 3.35 4.48
N PHE A 282 21.13 2.20 3.81
CA PHE A 282 22.12 1.12 3.95
C PHE A 282 22.87 0.87 2.64
N SER A 283 23.06 1.94 1.85
CA SER A 283 23.71 1.87 0.54
C SER A 283 25.15 1.33 0.62
N LEU A 284 25.86 1.64 1.71
CA LEU A 284 27.20 1.13 2.00
C LEU A 284 27.22 -0.38 2.32
N ALA A 285 26.16 -0.90 2.93
CA ALA A 285 26.08 -2.31 3.30
C ALA A 285 25.74 -3.20 2.10
N PHE A 286 24.84 -2.74 1.22
CA PHE A 286 24.37 -3.53 0.08
C PHE A 286 24.22 -2.69 -1.20
N PRO A 287 25.31 -2.51 -1.97
CA PRO A 287 25.30 -1.69 -3.19
C PRO A 287 24.38 -2.21 -4.32
N LEU A 288 23.98 -3.48 -4.29
CA LEU A 288 23.05 -4.08 -5.26
C LEU A 288 21.57 -3.82 -4.92
N ALA A 289 21.26 -3.17 -3.79
CA ALA A 289 19.89 -2.83 -3.40
C ALA A 289 19.11 -2.08 -4.49
N PRO A 290 19.65 -1.03 -5.16
CA PRO A 290 18.91 -0.32 -6.22
C PRO A 290 18.48 -1.22 -7.37
N LEU A 291 19.30 -2.21 -7.75
CA LEU A 291 18.97 -3.16 -8.82
C LEU A 291 17.80 -4.07 -8.42
N LEU A 292 17.82 -4.60 -7.20
CA LEU A 292 16.70 -5.39 -6.68
C LEU A 292 15.42 -4.55 -6.56
N ALA A 293 15.54 -3.30 -6.11
CA ALA A 293 14.43 -2.37 -6.03
C ALA A 293 13.84 -2.04 -7.42
N LEU A 294 14.69 -1.88 -8.44
CA LEU A 294 14.23 -1.66 -9.81
C LEU A 294 13.44 -2.86 -10.34
N LEU A 295 13.98 -4.07 -10.19
CA LEU A 295 13.28 -5.30 -10.57
C LEU A 295 11.96 -5.43 -9.84
N ASN A 296 11.95 -5.11 -8.54
CA ASN A 296 10.73 -5.10 -7.75
C ASN A 296 9.71 -4.12 -8.32
N ASN A 297 10.09 -2.86 -8.54
CA ASN A 297 9.17 -1.81 -9.02
C ASN A 297 8.55 -2.17 -10.38
N VAL A 298 9.30 -2.84 -11.26
CA VAL A 298 8.77 -3.30 -12.57
C VAL A 298 7.70 -4.37 -12.39
N LEU A 299 7.91 -5.31 -11.46
CA LEU A 299 6.90 -6.30 -11.11
C LEU A 299 5.71 -5.65 -10.39
N GLU A 300 5.99 -4.73 -9.47
CA GLU A 300 5.00 -4.10 -8.61
C GLU A 300 4.01 -3.26 -9.41
N LEU A 301 4.49 -2.54 -10.44
CA LEU A 301 3.61 -1.82 -11.36
C LEU A 301 2.54 -2.74 -11.99
N ARG A 302 2.88 -4.00 -12.26
CA ARG A 302 1.95 -4.98 -12.84
C ARG A 302 1.08 -5.65 -11.78
N THR A 303 1.63 -5.99 -10.62
CA THR A 303 0.87 -6.62 -9.53
C THR A 303 -0.15 -5.65 -8.93
N ASP A 304 0.17 -4.36 -8.79
CA ASP A 304 -0.74 -3.32 -8.32
C ASP A 304 -1.89 -3.05 -9.31
N ALA A 305 -1.57 -2.99 -10.60
CA ALA A 305 -2.60 -2.88 -11.65
C ALA A 305 -3.55 -4.09 -11.61
N PHE A 306 -3.00 -5.29 -11.44
CA PHE A 306 -3.80 -6.50 -11.31
C PHE A 306 -4.66 -6.50 -10.04
N LYS A 307 -4.10 -6.07 -8.90
CA LYS A 307 -4.76 -5.92 -7.60
C LYS A 307 -5.98 -5.00 -7.73
N LEU A 308 -5.82 -3.82 -8.35
CA LEU A 308 -6.90 -2.88 -8.61
C LEU A 308 -8.01 -3.46 -9.50
N CYS A 309 -7.66 -4.21 -10.54
CA CYS A 309 -8.64 -4.76 -11.47
C CYS A 309 -9.38 -6.01 -10.96
N HIS A 310 -8.75 -6.84 -10.12
CA HIS A 310 -9.26 -8.19 -9.81
C HIS A 310 -9.50 -8.48 -8.32
N THR A 311 -8.89 -7.74 -7.39
CA THR A 311 -8.98 -8.06 -5.96
C THR A 311 -9.63 -6.97 -5.11
N ARG A 312 -9.75 -5.75 -5.65
CA ARG A 312 -10.33 -4.59 -4.95
C ARG A 312 -11.62 -4.11 -5.58
N GLN A 313 -12.44 -3.45 -4.78
CA GLN A 313 -13.57 -2.68 -5.27
C GLN A 313 -13.06 -1.44 -6.00
N ARG A 314 -13.73 -1.03 -7.09
CA ARG A 314 -13.37 0.19 -7.83
C ARG A 314 -13.35 1.41 -6.89
N PRO A 315 -12.21 2.09 -6.70
CA PRO A 315 -12.14 3.29 -5.88
C PRO A 315 -12.84 4.47 -6.57
N LEU A 316 -13.37 5.38 -5.76
CA LEU A 316 -13.88 6.66 -6.24
C LEU A 316 -12.71 7.55 -6.69
N ALA A 317 -12.84 8.16 -7.86
CA ALA A 317 -11.81 9.03 -8.42
C ALA A 317 -11.73 10.35 -7.64
N HIS A 318 -10.58 10.62 -7.03
CA HIS A 318 -10.30 11.88 -6.35
C HIS A 318 -9.19 12.62 -7.10
N LYS A 319 -9.34 13.94 -7.25
CA LYS A 319 -8.28 14.79 -7.82
C LYS A 319 -7.26 15.09 -6.73
N ALA A 320 -5.98 14.86 -7.01
CA ALA A 320 -4.86 15.21 -6.14
C ALA A 320 -3.82 16.01 -6.94
N SER A 321 -3.23 17.03 -6.32
CA SER A 321 -2.18 17.87 -6.94
C SER A 321 -0.78 17.25 -6.90
N GLY A 322 -0.62 16.10 -6.23
CA GLY A 322 0.62 15.35 -6.10
C GLY A 322 0.47 14.20 -5.12
N ILE A 323 1.59 13.62 -4.69
CA ILE A 323 1.60 12.52 -3.71
C ILE A 323 1.26 12.99 -2.28
N GLY A 324 1.18 14.29 -2.02
CA GLY A 324 0.81 14.85 -0.72
C GLY A 324 1.91 14.69 0.34
N VAL A 325 1.53 14.31 1.55
CA VAL A 325 2.43 14.24 2.72
C VAL A 325 3.64 13.32 2.52
N TRP A 326 3.52 12.33 1.64
CA TRP A 326 4.59 11.41 1.31
C TRP A 326 5.83 12.10 0.74
N LEU A 327 5.68 13.24 0.06
CA LEU A 327 6.83 14.02 -0.42
C LEU A 327 7.66 14.57 0.74
N HIS A 328 7.01 15.09 1.77
CA HIS A 328 7.70 15.56 2.97
C HIS A 328 8.38 14.42 3.72
N VAL A 329 7.74 13.24 3.76
CA VAL A 329 8.36 12.04 4.34
C VAL A 329 9.62 11.65 3.56
N LEU A 330 9.57 11.63 2.22
CA LEU A 330 10.74 11.35 1.37
C LEU A 330 11.87 12.38 1.59
N GLN A 331 11.53 13.66 1.76
CA GLN A 331 12.52 14.70 2.09
C GLN A 331 13.21 14.42 3.42
N VAL A 332 12.46 14.11 4.48
CA VAL A 332 13.02 13.76 5.79
C VAL A 332 13.88 12.48 5.68
N MET A 333 13.38 11.46 4.98
CA MET A 333 14.14 10.23 4.73
C MET A 333 15.43 10.51 3.98
N SER A 334 15.46 11.40 2.99
CA SER A 334 16.70 11.72 2.27
C SER A 334 17.77 12.32 3.19
N VAL A 335 17.38 13.13 4.19
CA VAL A 335 18.31 13.64 5.21
C VAL A 335 18.77 12.50 6.12
N LEU A 336 17.85 11.66 6.60
CA LEU A 336 18.18 10.47 7.40
C LEU A 336 19.13 9.53 6.64
N ALA A 337 19.00 9.40 5.32
CA ALA A 337 19.90 8.60 4.50
C ALA A 337 21.34 9.14 4.56
N VAL A 338 21.53 10.45 4.43
CA VAL A 338 22.87 11.07 4.55
C VAL A 338 23.45 10.79 5.94
N LEU A 339 22.66 11.05 7.00
CA LEU A 339 23.08 10.83 8.38
C LEU A 339 23.46 9.37 8.64
N THR A 340 22.62 8.42 8.23
CA THR A 340 22.83 6.99 8.45
C THR A 340 24.04 6.46 7.70
N ASN A 341 24.26 6.86 6.44
CA ASN A 341 25.46 6.43 5.71
C ASN A 341 26.74 7.07 6.29
N CYS A 342 26.69 8.33 6.75
CA CYS A 342 27.82 8.96 7.43
C CYS A 342 28.12 8.25 8.76
N PHE A 343 27.10 7.92 9.54
CA PHE A 343 27.26 7.19 10.80
C PHE A 343 27.82 5.77 10.57
N ASN A 344 27.36 5.08 9.52
CA ASN A 344 27.94 3.81 9.06
C ASN A 344 29.41 3.96 8.65
N LEU A 345 29.76 5.05 7.97
CA LEU A 345 31.14 5.33 7.57
C LEU A 345 32.05 5.58 8.79
N ALA A 346 31.53 6.26 9.82
CA ALA A 346 32.27 6.54 11.05
C ALA A 346 32.48 5.30 11.92
N TYR A 347 31.45 4.48 12.13
CA TYR A 347 31.46 3.44 13.18
C TYR A 347 31.39 2.01 12.67
N SER A 348 30.68 1.77 11.57
CA SER A 348 30.37 0.40 11.12
C SER A 348 31.31 -0.13 10.04
N THR A 349 32.04 0.76 9.36
CA THR A 349 32.95 0.40 8.26
C THR A 349 34.39 0.84 8.53
N SER A 350 35.35 0.06 8.01
CA SER A 350 36.78 0.39 7.96
C SER A 350 37.19 1.01 6.62
N LEU A 351 36.23 1.48 5.82
CA LEU A 351 36.50 2.04 4.48
C LEU A 351 37.43 3.25 4.56
N LEU A 352 37.20 4.15 5.52
CA LEU A 352 38.03 5.35 5.67
C LEU A 352 39.44 5.01 6.18
N GLU A 353 39.57 4.06 7.11
CA GLU A 353 40.85 3.60 7.64
C GLU A 353 41.69 2.91 6.55
N ARG A 354 41.04 2.16 5.65
CA ARG A 354 41.71 1.56 4.49
C ARG A 354 42.15 2.60 3.47
N ALA A 355 41.35 3.64 3.26
CA ALA A 355 41.67 4.73 2.33
C ALA A 355 42.75 5.67 2.90
N LEU A 356 42.75 5.91 4.21
CA LEU A 356 43.68 6.80 4.91
C LEU A 356 44.24 6.08 6.16
N PRO A 357 45.32 5.29 6.00
CA PRO A 357 45.84 4.42 7.06
C PRO A 357 46.34 5.14 8.32
N SER A 358 46.64 6.44 8.24
CA SER A 358 47.19 7.24 9.35
C SER A 358 46.15 8.06 10.12
N VAL A 359 44.85 7.88 9.82
CA VAL A 359 43.79 8.68 10.44
C VAL A 359 43.47 8.19 11.85
N THR A 360 43.51 9.11 12.82
CA THR A 360 43.09 8.82 14.20
C THR A 360 41.56 8.74 14.32
N PRO A 361 40.99 8.04 15.32
CA PRO A 361 39.54 7.97 15.52
C PRO A 361 38.86 9.35 15.63
N THR A 362 39.54 10.32 16.25
CA THR A 362 39.05 11.70 16.35
C THR A 362 39.04 12.39 14.99
N GLN A 363 40.09 12.22 14.17
CA GLN A 363 40.14 12.75 12.81
C GLN A 363 39.08 12.10 11.92
N LYS A 364 38.81 10.79 12.06
CA LYS A 364 37.74 10.08 11.35
C LYS A 364 36.39 10.75 11.56
N VAL A 365 36.03 11.09 12.80
CA VAL A 365 34.75 11.76 13.11
C VAL A 365 34.65 13.13 12.42
N TRP A 366 35.72 13.94 12.45
CA TRP A 366 35.71 15.25 11.78
C TRP A 366 35.64 15.15 10.25
N ILE A 367 36.33 14.18 9.66
CA ILE A 367 36.25 13.91 8.21
C ILE A 367 34.81 13.54 7.82
N VAL A 368 34.19 12.63 8.58
CA VAL A 368 32.80 12.22 8.34
C VAL A 368 31.83 13.40 8.52
N PHE A 369 32.01 14.22 9.55
CA PHE A 369 31.21 15.44 9.75
C PHE A 369 31.33 16.43 8.58
N GLY A 370 32.53 16.55 8.00
CA GLY A 370 32.77 17.33 6.78
C GLY A 370 32.04 16.75 5.57
N ILE A 371 32.09 15.43 5.38
CA ILE A 371 31.35 14.72 4.31
C ILE A 371 29.84 14.90 4.50
N GLU A 372 29.34 14.79 5.73
CA GLU A 372 27.94 15.00 6.08
C GLU A 372 27.47 16.40 5.66
N HIS A 373 28.18 17.46 6.09
CA HIS A 373 27.83 18.84 5.74
C HIS A 373 27.92 19.09 4.24
N LEU A 374 28.93 18.54 3.57
CA LEU A 374 29.07 18.64 2.12
C LEU A 374 27.87 17.99 1.40
N MET A 375 27.47 16.78 1.80
CA MET A 375 26.33 16.07 1.21
C MET A 375 25.00 16.81 1.46
N LEU A 376 24.80 17.35 2.65
CA LEU A 376 23.61 18.17 2.97
C LEU A 376 23.61 19.49 2.18
N LEU A 377 24.77 20.14 2.03
CA LEU A 377 24.90 21.34 1.19
C LEU A 377 24.60 21.03 -0.27
N ILE A 378 25.11 19.92 -0.81
CA ILE A 378 24.80 19.46 -2.17
C ILE A 378 23.30 19.23 -2.33
N LYS A 379 22.65 18.61 -1.33
CA LYS A 379 21.20 18.39 -1.35
C LYS A 379 20.42 19.71 -1.41
N VAL A 380 20.75 20.67 -0.55
CA VAL A 380 20.12 22.00 -0.54
C VAL A 380 20.41 22.75 -1.85
N TRP A 381 21.63 22.62 -2.36
CA TRP A 381 22.03 23.20 -3.64
C TRP A 381 21.18 22.67 -4.80
N PHE A 382 20.96 21.36 -4.89
CA PHE A 382 20.05 20.79 -5.89
C PHE A 382 18.61 21.30 -5.74
N ASP A 383 18.09 21.42 -4.52
CA ASP A 383 16.75 21.97 -4.27
C ASP A 383 16.64 23.46 -4.70
N CYS A 384 17.73 24.22 -4.66
CA CYS A 384 17.77 25.62 -5.13
C CYS A 384 17.98 25.74 -6.66
N VAL A 385 18.79 24.88 -7.26
CA VAL A 385 19.16 24.95 -8.67
C VAL A 385 18.09 24.36 -9.58
N VAL A 386 17.45 23.27 -9.14
CA VAL A 386 16.41 22.59 -9.94
C VAL A 386 15.06 23.24 -9.66
N PRO A 387 14.48 23.98 -10.63
CA PRO A 387 13.16 24.58 -10.44
C PRO A 387 12.10 23.49 -10.32
N SER A 388 11.16 23.67 -9.39
CA SER A 388 10.08 22.71 -9.11
C SER A 388 9.08 22.55 -10.26
N VAL A 389 8.99 23.53 -11.15
CA VAL A 389 8.14 23.51 -12.35
C VAL A 389 9.01 23.79 -13.58
N PRO A 390 9.02 22.90 -14.58
CA PRO A 390 9.72 23.15 -15.84
C PRO A 390 9.19 24.41 -16.53
N ARG A 391 10.08 25.16 -17.19
CA ARG A 391 9.75 26.44 -17.85
C ARG A 391 8.57 26.31 -18.83
N GLU A 392 8.54 25.24 -19.63
CA GLU A 392 7.47 24.97 -20.59
C GLU A 392 6.09 24.86 -19.92
N VAL A 393 6.01 24.25 -18.73
CA VAL A 393 4.77 24.12 -17.98
C VAL A 393 4.37 25.46 -17.37
N SER A 394 5.33 26.21 -16.81
CA SER A 394 5.07 27.56 -16.29
C SER A 394 4.53 28.50 -17.36
N GLU A 395 5.11 28.47 -18.56
CA GLU A 395 4.66 29.27 -19.70
C GLU A 395 3.27 28.86 -20.20
N ARG A 396 2.96 27.56 -20.19
CA ARG A 396 1.60 27.08 -20.52
C ARG A 396 0.58 27.52 -19.48
N LEU A 397 0.88 27.39 -18.20
CA LEU A 397 0.01 27.83 -17.10
C LEU A 397 -0.23 29.34 -17.13
N LEU A 398 0.81 30.12 -17.47
CA LEU A 398 0.68 31.57 -17.64
C LEU A 398 -0.25 31.90 -18.81
N ARG A 399 -0.07 31.27 -19.97
CA ARG A 399 -0.94 31.44 -21.14
C ARG A 399 -2.38 31.07 -20.86
N GLU A 400 -2.63 29.92 -20.23
CA GLU A 400 -3.99 29.49 -19.86
C GLU A 400 -4.64 30.49 -18.89
N ARG A 401 -3.87 31.03 -17.93
CA ARG A 401 -4.37 32.03 -16.98
C ARG A 401 -4.69 33.36 -17.66
N GLU A 402 -3.90 33.78 -18.65
CA GLU A 402 -4.17 34.98 -19.44
C GLU A 402 -5.43 34.82 -20.28
N VAL A 403 -5.57 33.69 -20.97
CA VAL A 403 -6.79 33.37 -21.75
C VAL A 403 -8.02 33.37 -20.84
N ALA A 404 -7.97 32.71 -19.68
CA ALA A 404 -9.09 32.68 -18.73
C ALA A 404 -9.45 34.08 -18.18
N LYS A 405 -8.46 34.98 -18.00
CA LYS A 405 -8.71 36.38 -17.64
C LYS A 405 -9.41 37.14 -18.77
N HIS A 406 -8.96 36.96 -20.01
CA HIS A 406 -9.60 37.60 -21.17
C HIS A 406 -11.03 37.09 -21.40
N GLU A 407 -11.27 35.79 -21.22
CA GLU A 407 -12.60 35.19 -21.32
C GLU A 407 -13.53 35.69 -20.21
N SER A 408 -13.06 35.74 -18.96
CA SER A 408 -13.88 36.25 -17.85
C SER A 408 -14.18 37.74 -17.98
N ALA A 409 -13.23 38.56 -18.44
CA ALA A 409 -13.48 39.97 -18.76
C ALA A 409 -14.51 40.14 -19.88
N ARG A 410 -14.40 39.37 -20.97
CA ARG A 410 -15.42 39.38 -22.05
C ARG A 410 -16.80 38.93 -21.56
N ALA A 411 -16.86 37.92 -20.70
CA ALA A 411 -18.12 37.46 -20.12
C ALA A 411 -18.77 38.54 -19.25
N MET A 412 -17.98 39.28 -18.45
CA MET A 412 -18.48 40.41 -17.66
C MET A 412 -19.00 41.54 -18.54
N VAL A 413 -18.28 41.93 -19.60
CA VAL A 413 -18.73 42.95 -20.56
C VAL A 413 -20.06 42.54 -21.20
N LYS A 414 -20.15 41.28 -21.67
CA LYS A 414 -21.38 40.75 -22.27
C LYS A 414 -22.55 40.72 -21.29
N GLN A 415 -22.31 40.39 -20.01
CA GLN A 415 -23.34 40.48 -18.97
C GLN A 415 -23.77 41.93 -18.70
N MET A 416 -22.83 42.88 -18.73
CA MET A 416 -23.14 44.30 -18.53
C MET A 416 -23.95 44.87 -19.70
N GLU A 417 -23.62 44.52 -20.94
CA GLU A 417 -24.40 44.88 -22.13
C GLU A 417 -25.83 44.32 -22.07
N VAL A 418 -25.98 43.04 -21.71
CA VAL A 418 -27.31 42.43 -21.53
C VAL A 418 -28.10 43.10 -20.39
N GLY A 419 -27.42 43.46 -19.30
CA GLY A 419 -28.03 44.21 -18.19
C GLY A 419 -28.48 45.62 -18.58
N VAL A 420 -27.68 46.34 -19.39
CA VAL A 420 -28.03 47.67 -19.91
C VAL A 420 -29.21 47.59 -20.87
N ILE A 421 -29.25 46.60 -21.77
CA ILE A 421 -30.38 46.38 -22.70
C ILE A 421 -31.67 46.04 -21.92
N SER A 422 -31.57 45.23 -20.87
CA SER A 422 -32.69 44.93 -19.97
C SER A 422 -33.22 46.17 -19.23
N MET A 423 -32.33 47.08 -18.81
CA MET A 423 -32.71 48.33 -18.16
C MET A 423 -33.31 49.35 -19.14
N SER A 424 -32.84 49.41 -20.39
CA SER A 424 -33.43 50.27 -21.42
C SER A 424 -34.84 49.81 -21.80
N ASP A 425 -35.04 48.50 -22.05
CA ASP A 425 -36.35 47.95 -22.40
C ASP A 425 -37.39 48.17 -21.28
N SER A 426 -36.99 48.03 -20.02
CA SER A 426 -37.89 48.29 -18.88
C SER A 426 -38.23 49.78 -18.70
N SER A 427 -37.30 50.68 -19.05
CA SER A 427 -37.55 52.12 -19.04
C SER A 427 -38.49 52.57 -20.18
N ASP A 428 -38.37 52.00 -21.37
CA ASP A 428 -39.22 52.31 -22.52
C ASP A 428 -40.66 51.79 -22.34
N VAL A 429 -40.84 50.61 -21.71
CA VAL A 429 -42.17 50.10 -21.34
C VAL A 429 -42.84 51.00 -20.29
N SER A 430 -42.08 51.51 -19.32
CA SER A 430 -42.58 52.45 -18.30
C SER A 430 -42.99 53.80 -18.90
N ALA A 431 -42.20 54.33 -19.84
CA ALA A 431 -42.47 55.59 -20.54
C ALA A 431 -43.71 55.48 -21.43
N SER A 432 -43.84 54.39 -22.20
CA SER A 432 -45.00 54.12 -23.05
C SER A 432 -46.30 53.96 -22.24
N SER A 433 -46.25 53.30 -21.08
CA SER A 433 -47.38 53.18 -20.14
C SER A 433 -47.86 54.54 -19.60
N LYS A 434 -46.93 55.43 -19.22
CA LYS A 434 -47.26 56.78 -18.76
C LYS A 434 -47.84 57.67 -19.87
N GLN A 435 -47.35 57.53 -21.10
CA GLN A 435 -47.88 58.28 -22.25
C GLN A 435 -49.29 57.82 -22.63
N SER A 436 -49.58 56.52 -22.54
CA SER A 436 -50.93 55.97 -22.79
C SER A 436 -51.94 56.41 -21.71
N SER A 437 -51.53 56.48 -20.44
CA SER A 437 -52.42 56.94 -19.35
C SER A 437 -52.70 58.45 -19.41
N MET A 438 -51.72 59.27 -19.81
CA MET A 438 -51.94 60.70 -20.06
C MET A 438 -52.86 60.95 -21.27
N ARG A 439 -52.75 60.13 -22.32
CA ARG A 439 -53.64 60.23 -23.49
C ARG A 439 -55.09 59.86 -23.17
N ARG A 440 -55.31 58.89 -22.26
CA ARG A 440 -56.65 58.57 -21.73
C ARG A 440 -57.26 59.71 -20.92
N ARG A 441 -56.48 60.36 -20.05
CA ARG A 441 -56.97 61.52 -19.25
C ARG A 441 -57.35 62.73 -20.10
N ARG A 442 -56.63 63.03 -21.18
CA ARG A 442 -56.99 64.11 -22.11
C ARG A 442 -58.25 63.85 -22.94
N GLY A 443 -58.72 62.61 -23.02
CA GLY A 443 -59.98 62.28 -23.69
C GLY A 443 -61.22 62.48 -22.80
N GLU A 444 -61.04 62.57 -21.48
CA GLU A 444 -62.14 62.68 -20.51
C GLU A 444 -62.45 64.13 -20.09
N GLU A 445 -61.59 65.09 -20.42
CA GLU A 445 -61.81 66.54 -20.14
C GLU A 445 -62.43 67.30 -21.33
N GLY A 446 -62.86 66.60 -22.38
CA GLY A 446 -63.35 67.19 -23.64
C GLY A 446 -64.80 66.87 -24.02
N SER A 447 -65.66 66.50 -23.07
CA SER A 447 -67.09 66.28 -23.29
C SER A 447 -67.97 66.99 -22.28
#